data_AF-A0A7J2J8C9-F1
#
_entry.id   AF-A0A7J2J8C9-F1
#
_cell.length_a   1.000
_cell.length_b   1.000
_cell.length_c   1.000
_cell.angle_alpha   90.00
_cell.angle_beta   90.00
_cell.angle_gamma   90.00
#
_symmetry.space_group_name_H-M   'P 1'
#
loop_
_entity.id
_entity.type
_entity.pdbx_description
1 polymer ?
#
loop_
_entity_poly.entity_id
_entity_poly.type
_entity_poly.pdbx_seq_one_letter_code
_entity_poly.pdbx_strand_id
1 'polypeptide(L)' 'MRGRSISPGKTRGEALVSREPIGFYGGVDPKTGVVIEKGHELEGKCVRGKILVFPQGKGSTVGSYV' A
#
# COMPACT_ATOMS: atom_id res chain seq x y z
N MET A 1 -3.21 -9.64 18.31
CA MET A 1 -2.63 -8.28 18.14
C MET A 1 -3.79 -7.28 18.03
N ARG A 2 -3.71 -6.09 18.64
CA ARG A 2 -4.72 -5.02 18.53
C ARG A 2 -4.02 -3.75 18.05
N GLY A 3 -4.48 -3.18 16.94
CA GLY A 3 -3.98 -1.91 16.39
C GLY A 3 -4.92 -0.75 16.68
N ARG A 4 -4.44 0.49 16.51
CA ARG A 4 -5.28 1.70 16.51
C ARG A 4 -6.02 1.79 15.17
N SER A 5 -7.34 1.76 15.20
CA SER A 5 -8.16 1.99 14.00
C SER A 5 -8.29 3.50 13.74
N ILE A 6 -8.10 3.89 12.48
CA ILE A 6 -8.27 5.28 12.01
C ILE A 6 -9.59 5.43 11.24
N SER A 7 -10.06 4.37 10.57
CA SER A 7 -11.31 4.34 9.81
C SER A 7 -12.08 3.04 10.10
N PRO A 8 -13.42 3.09 10.25
CA PRO A 8 -14.23 1.91 10.49
C PRO A 8 -14.27 1.00 9.26
N GLY A 9 -14.29 -0.32 9.48
CA GLY A 9 -14.40 -1.29 8.40
C GLY A 9 -13.97 -2.69 8.82
N LYS A 10 -14.41 -3.71 8.08
CA LYS A 10 -13.98 -5.10 8.23
C LYS A 10 -13.82 -5.72 6.85
N THR A 11 -12.72 -6.42 6.63
CA THR A 11 -12.45 -7.13 5.38
C THR A 11 -11.62 -8.39 5.66
N ARG A 12 -11.58 -9.32 4.71
CA ARG A 12 -10.74 -10.51 4.73
C ARG A 12 -10.19 -10.73 3.32
N GLY A 13 -8.91 -11.03 3.23
CA GLY A 13 -8.22 -11.23 1.96
C GLY A 13 -6.79 -11.69 2.19
N GLU A 14 -6.08 -11.93 1.08
CA GLU A 14 -4.67 -12.30 1.11
C GLU A 14 -3.83 -11.10 1.56
N ALA A 15 -2.90 -11.31 2.50
CA ALA A 15 -2.00 -10.27 2.96
C ALA A 15 -0.83 -10.10 2.00
N LEU A 16 -0.66 -8.88 1.47
CA LEU A 16 0.53 -8.47 0.76
C LEU A 16 1.38 -7.63 1.73
N VAL A 17 2.47 -8.21 2.21
CA VAL A 17 3.29 -7.60 3.27
C VAL A 17 4.54 -7.00 2.65
N SER A 18 4.80 -5.72 2.96
CA SER A 18 6.03 -5.01 2.67
C SER A 18 6.82 -4.75 3.96
N ARG A 19 8.13 -4.99 3.96
CA ARG A 19 9.04 -4.48 5.00
C ARG A 19 9.58 -3.10 4.67
N GLU A 20 9.52 -2.70 3.41
CA GLU A 20 9.85 -1.35 2.97
C GLU A 20 8.65 -0.38 3.08
N PRO A 21 8.91 0.92 3.34
CA PRO A 21 7.89 1.94 3.26
C PRO A 21 7.25 2.04 1.87
N ILE A 22 5.95 2.31 1.79
CA ILE A 22 5.23 2.40 0.50
C ILE A 22 4.87 3.85 0.17
N GLY A 23 5.18 4.29 -1.04
CA GLY A 23 4.65 5.51 -1.63
C GLY A 23 3.43 5.22 -2.51
N PHE A 24 2.23 5.65 -2.09
CA PHE A 24 1.04 5.49 -2.94
C PHE A 24 1.06 6.41 -4.16
N TYR A 25 1.55 7.64 -3.98
CA TYR A 25 1.66 8.61 -5.06
C TYR A 25 2.93 8.37 -5.87
N GLY A 26 2.79 7.91 -7.12
CA GLY A 26 3.90 7.64 -8.03
C GLY A 26 4.57 6.27 -7.84
N GLY A 27 4.33 5.57 -6.73
CA GLY A 27 4.82 4.19 -6.52
C GLY A 27 3.82 3.10 -6.89
N VAL A 28 2.54 3.44 -7.08
CA VAL A 28 1.48 2.52 -7.51
C VAL A 28 0.76 3.11 -8.71
N ASP A 29 0.56 2.31 -9.76
CA ASP A 29 -0.28 2.69 -10.88
C ASP A 29 -1.75 2.71 -10.44
N PRO A 30 -2.44 3.86 -10.46
CA PRO A 30 -3.82 3.97 -9.98
C PRO A 30 -4.83 3.22 -10.85
N LYS A 31 -4.51 2.91 -12.11
CA LYS A 31 -5.41 2.18 -13.02
C LYS A 31 -5.35 0.67 -12.79
N THR A 32 -4.17 0.15 -12.51
CA THR A 32 -3.94 -1.31 -12.42
C THR A 32 -3.77 -1.79 -10.97
N GLY A 33 -3.41 -0.90 -10.04
CA GLY A 33 -3.03 -1.23 -8.67
C GLY A 33 -1.69 -1.94 -8.58
N VAL A 34 -0.87 -1.91 -9.65
CA VAL A 34 0.46 -2.52 -9.65
C VAL A 34 1.47 -1.55 -9.03
N VAL A 35 2.31 -2.04 -8.12
CA VAL A 35 3.44 -1.28 -7.60
C VAL A 35 4.49 -1.17 -8.72
N ILE A 36 4.77 0.07 -9.14
CA ILE A 36 5.69 0.41 -10.23
C ILE A 36 6.98 1.07 -9.72
N GLU A 37 7.11 1.19 -8.40
CA GLU A 37 8.30 1.75 -7.77
C GLU A 37 9.51 0.82 -7.99
N LYS A 38 10.50 1.31 -8.75
CA LYS A 38 11.69 0.53 -9.09
C LYS A 38 12.53 0.23 -7.84
N GLY A 39 12.91 -1.04 -7.70
CA GLY A 39 13.72 -1.52 -6.58
C GLY A 39 12.95 -1.73 -5.29
N HIS A 40 11.63 -1.47 -5.27
CA HIS A 40 10.79 -1.77 -4.12
C HIS A 40 10.53 -3.28 -4.04
N GLU A 41 10.45 -3.83 -2.84
CA GLU A 41 10.22 -5.28 -2.67
C GLU A 41 8.91 -5.79 -3.29
N LEU A 42 7.93 -4.89 -3.45
CA LEU A 42 6.64 -5.18 -4.09
C LEU A 42 6.58 -4.82 -5.58
N GLU A 43 7.67 -4.39 -6.21
CA GLU A 43 7.70 -4.05 -7.65
C GLU A 43 7.04 -5.16 -8.50
N GLY A 44 6.08 -4.77 -9.35
CA GLY A 44 5.31 -5.68 -10.20
C GLY A 44 4.16 -6.44 -9.50
N LYS A 45 3.97 -6.27 -8.18
CA LYS A 45 2.84 -6.88 -7.45
C LYS A 45 1.60 -5.98 -7.52
N CYS A 46 0.43 -6.60 -7.65
CA CYS A 46 -0.86 -5.91 -7.63
C CYS A 46 -1.44 -5.87 -6.21
N VAL A 47 -1.81 -4.69 -5.73
CA VAL A 47 -2.43 -4.47 -4.40
C VAL A 47 -3.95 -4.66 -4.42
N ARG A 48 -4.57 -4.71 -5.60
CA ARG A 48 -6.02 -4.81 -5.76
C ARG A 48 -6.56 -6.08 -5.11
N GLY A 49 -7.57 -5.94 -4.26
CA GLY A 49 -8.24 -7.06 -3.59
C GLY A 49 -7.40 -7.75 -2.50
N LYS A 50 -6.24 -7.18 -2.16
CA LYS A 50 -5.35 -7.70 -1.11
C LYS A 50 -5.36 -6.77 0.10
N ILE A 51 -4.94 -7.31 1.24
CA ILE A 51 -4.69 -6.54 2.46
C ILE A 51 -3.22 -6.13 2.43
N LEU A 52 -2.97 -4.86 2.11
CA LEU A 52 -1.61 -4.31 2.06
C LEU A 52 -1.14 -3.96 3.48
N VAL A 53 0.00 -4.52 3.90
CA VAL A 53 0.60 -4.30 5.23
C VAL A 53 2.01 -3.77 5.05
N PHE A 54 2.32 -2.61 5.63
CA PHE A 54 3.62 -1.94 5.48
C PHE A 54 3.91 -1.10 6.73
N PRO A 55 5.18 -0.84 7.06
CA PRO A 55 5.55 -0.18 8.31
C PRO A 55 5.19 1.32 8.34
N GLN A 56 5.36 2.03 7.23
CA GLN A 56 5.08 3.47 7.12
C GLN A 56 4.94 3.90 5.65
N GLY A 57 4.27 5.03 5.40
CA GLY A 57 4.22 5.63 4.05
C GLY A 57 5.52 6.38 3.71
N LYS A 58 5.91 6.40 2.44
CA LYS A 58 6.97 7.29 1.92
C LYS A 58 6.40 8.70 1.71
N GLY A 59 7.09 9.70 2.28
CA GLY A 59 6.96 11.16 2.02
C GLY A 59 5.58 11.70 1.62
N SER A 60 4.91 12.42 2.52
CA SER A 60 3.60 13.01 2.27
C SER A 60 3.71 14.50 1.90
N THR A 61 3.86 14.79 0.61
CA THR A 61 3.66 16.16 0.10
C THR A 61 2.34 16.29 -0.68
N VAL A 62 1.79 15.20 -1.23
CA VAL A 62 0.55 15.21 -2.06
C VAL A 62 -0.28 13.91 -2.01
N GLY A 63 0.01 13.00 -1.07
CA GLY A 63 -0.52 11.62 -1.09
C GLY A 63 -2.03 11.43 -0.86
N SER A 64 -2.77 12.49 -0.50
CA SER A 64 -4.19 12.39 -0.10
C SER A 64 -5.20 12.59 -1.24
N TYR A 65 -4.74 12.83 -2.48
CA TYR A 65 -5.60 13.22 -3.60
C TYR A 65 -6.07 12.08 -4.52
N VAL A 66 -5.76 10.81 -4.18
CA VAL A 66 -6.01 9.66 -5.06
C VAL A 66 -6.71 8.54 -4.33
#